data_AF-A0A955WWB1-F1
#
_entry.id   AF-A0A955WWB1-F1
#
_cell.length_a   1.000
_cell.length_b   1.000
_cell.length_c   1.000
_cell.angle_alpha   90.00
_cell.angle_beta   90.00
_cell.angle_gamma   90.00
#
_symmetry.space_group_name_H-M   'P 1'
#
loop_
_entity.id
_entity.type
_entity.pdbx_description
1 polymer ?
#
loop_
_entity_poly.entity_id
_entity_poly.type
_entity_poly.pdbx_seq_one_letter_code
_entity_poly.pdbx_strand_id
1 'polypeptide(L)'
;MLEASTQLYVHSRRPEWGLAREAGEQAGKVRFVFQDGHERAFHRRFAHLMVPADKPADVVQKVAEDLDQRSGGVTVAERHDRDDIPTFEEQVAVFKHLYPAGFADPAYIEAVRGGDGTRRRKKHRDPAVADAAARLSPEAFEAAEP
;
A
#
# COMPACT_ATOMS: atom_id res chain seq x y z
N MET A 1 -30.40 -3.78 -0.50
CA MET A 1 -30.45 -2.32 -0.74
C MET A 1 -30.06 -1.65 0.55
N LEU A 2 -28.81 -1.19 0.68
CA LEU A 2 -28.41 -0.33 1.80
C LEU A 2 -28.90 1.06 1.43
N GLU A 3 -29.84 1.60 2.20
CA GLU A 3 -30.30 2.97 2.00
C GLU A 3 -29.11 3.91 2.11
N ALA A 4 -28.92 4.75 1.09
CA ALA A 4 -27.88 5.78 1.08
C ALA A 4 -28.26 6.87 2.10
N SER A 5 -28.01 6.57 3.38
CA SER A 5 -28.16 7.50 4.49
C SER A 5 -27.50 8.83 4.14
N THR A 6 -28.25 9.94 4.13
CA THR A 6 -27.72 11.30 3.92
C THR A 6 -26.81 11.77 5.07
N GLN A 7 -26.56 10.90 6.06
CA GLN A 7 -25.74 11.22 7.22
C GLN A 7 -24.29 11.49 6.81
N LEU A 8 -23.78 12.62 7.28
CA LEU A 8 -22.35 12.93 7.24
C LEU A 8 -21.72 12.67 8.60
N TYR A 9 -20.43 12.40 8.59
CA TYR A 9 -19.64 12.07 9.77
C TYR A 9 -18.42 12.99 9.87
N VAL A 10 -17.94 13.19 11.08
CA VAL A 10 -16.63 13.81 11.36
C VAL A 10 -15.80 12.82 12.16
N HIS A 11 -14.51 12.74 11.84
CA HIS A 11 -13.59 11.94 12.64
C HIS A 11 -13.24 12.69 13.94
N SER A 12 -13.68 12.14 15.08
CA SER A 12 -13.50 12.69 16.43
C SER A 12 -12.08 13.19 16.77
N ARG A 13 -11.03 12.52 16.28
CA ARG A 13 -9.63 12.87 16.56
C ARG A 13 -8.93 13.62 15.43
N ARG A 14 -9.59 13.76 14.29
CA ARG A 14 -9.02 14.32 13.06
C ARG A 14 -10.06 15.22 12.37
N PRO A 15 -10.55 16.26 13.07
CA PRO A 15 -11.58 17.14 12.51
C PRO A 15 -11.10 17.88 11.24
N GLU A 16 -9.78 18.02 11.06
CA GLU A 16 -9.17 18.65 9.88
C GLU A 16 -9.42 17.91 8.57
N TRP A 17 -9.84 16.64 8.60
CA TRP A 17 -10.25 15.90 7.39
C TRP A 17 -11.61 16.32 6.85
N GLY A 18 -12.37 17.12 7.61
CA GLY A 18 -13.68 17.62 7.23
C GLY A 18 -14.80 16.59 7.38
N LEU A 19 -15.90 16.83 6.66
CA LEU A 19 -17.06 15.95 6.63
C LEU A 19 -16.79 14.71 5.78
N ALA A 20 -17.39 13.59 6.16
CA ALA A 20 -17.22 12.33 5.48
C ALA A 20 -18.55 11.63 5.23
N ARG A 21 -18.59 10.83 4.18
CA ARG A 21 -19.73 10.00 3.81
C ARG A 21 -19.31 8.53 3.77
N GLU A 22 -20.15 7.65 4.29
CA GLU A 22 -19.88 6.22 4.26
C GLU A 22 -20.03 5.70 2.82
N ALA A 23 -18.98 5.04 2.33
CA ALA A 23 -18.91 4.46 0.99
C ALA A 23 -19.11 2.92 0.99
N GLY A 24 -19.39 2.33 2.16
CA GLY A 24 -19.72 0.92 2.34
C GLY A 24 -18.68 0.13 3.13
N GLU A 25 -18.92 -1.18 3.29
CA GLU A 25 -18.09 -2.10 4.07
C GLU A 25 -17.47 -3.18 3.18
N GLN A 26 -16.17 -3.45 3.36
CA GLN A 26 -15.46 -4.53 2.68
C GLN A 26 -14.43 -5.16 3.61
N ALA A 27 -14.42 -6.50 3.70
CA ALA A 27 -13.46 -7.27 4.50
C ALA A 27 -13.36 -6.80 5.97
N GLY A 28 -14.50 -6.52 6.62
CA GLY A 28 -14.58 -6.07 8.02
C GLY A 28 -14.12 -4.62 8.26
N LYS A 29 -13.94 -3.85 7.18
CA LYS A 29 -13.59 -2.43 7.22
C LYS A 29 -14.68 -1.58 6.60
N VAL A 30 -15.07 -0.52 7.31
CA VAL A 30 -16.00 0.51 6.83
C VAL A 30 -15.20 1.60 6.14
N ARG A 31 -15.64 2.03 4.96
CA ARG A 31 -14.97 3.02 4.11
C ARG A 31 -15.72 4.32 4.15
N PHE A 32 -14.97 5.42 4.19
CA PHE A 32 -15.51 6.77 4.19
C PHE A 32 -14.75 7.64 3.18
N VAL A 33 -15.49 8.44 2.41
CA VAL A 33 -14.93 9.48 1.54
C VAL A 33 -15.03 10.82 2.27
N PHE A 34 -13.90 11.50 2.42
CA PHE A 34 -13.80 12.76 3.16
C PHE A 34 -13.76 13.97 2.21
N GLN A 35 -14.14 15.14 2.73
CA GLN A 35 -14.07 16.42 2.00
C GLN A 35 -12.67 16.80 1.55
N ASP A 36 -11.64 16.32 2.25
CA ASP A 36 -10.24 16.48 1.84
C ASP A 36 -9.86 15.68 0.58
N GLY A 37 -10.80 14.93 0.01
CA GLY A 37 -10.64 14.20 -1.25
C GLY A 37 -10.08 12.78 -1.08
N HIS A 38 -9.83 12.34 0.15
CA HIS A 38 -9.29 11.01 0.39
C HIS A 38 -10.34 10.02 0.90
N GLU A 39 -10.34 8.81 0.34
CA GLU A 39 -11.06 7.67 0.90
C GLU A 39 -10.21 6.99 2.00
N ARG A 40 -10.84 6.67 3.13
CA ARG A 40 -10.19 5.98 4.24
C ARG A 40 -11.03 4.81 4.73
N ALA A 41 -10.36 3.68 4.96
CA ALA A 41 -10.98 2.45 5.47
C ALA A 41 -10.60 2.22 6.93
N PHE A 42 -11.60 2.04 7.79
CA PHE A 42 -11.44 1.78 9.22
C PHE A 42 -11.95 0.38 9.54
N HIS A 43 -11.21 -0.38 10.33
CA HIS A 43 -11.76 -1.63 10.87
C HIS A 43 -13.03 -1.32 11.68
N ARG A 44 -14.06 -2.16 11.61
CA ARG A 44 -15.38 -1.90 12.23
C ARG A 44 -15.31 -1.49 13.71
N ARG A 45 -14.42 -2.12 14.50
CA ARG A 45 -14.14 -1.74 15.90
C ARG A 45 -13.74 -0.28 16.12
N PHE A 46 -13.22 0.41 15.10
CA PHE A 46 -12.83 1.82 15.14
C PHE A 46 -13.86 2.76 14.49
N ALA A 47 -14.97 2.24 13.95
CA ALA A 47 -16.01 3.07 13.34
C ALA A 47 -16.68 4.03 14.35
N HIS A 48 -16.61 3.73 15.66
CA HIS A 48 -17.07 4.63 16.72
C HIS A 48 -16.34 6.00 16.75
N LEU A 49 -15.21 6.13 16.05
CA LEU A 49 -14.50 7.41 15.91
C LEU A 49 -15.16 8.34 14.88
N MET A 50 -16.06 7.80 14.04
CA MET A 50 -16.86 8.54 13.07
C MET A 50 -18.17 8.98 13.73
N VAL A 51 -18.23 10.25 14.11
CA VAL A 51 -19.36 10.81 14.85
C VAL A 51 -20.30 11.49 13.85
N PRO A 52 -21.62 11.29 13.93
CA PRO A 52 -22.59 12.01 13.13
C PRO A 52 -22.37 13.53 13.23
N ALA A 53 -22.26 14.20 12.09
CA ALA A 53 -22.14 15.64 12.04
C ALA A 53 -23.51 16.28 12.30
N ASP A 54 -23.58 17.15 13.29
CA ASP A 54 -24.73 18.03 13.52
C ASP A 54 -24.55 19.30 12.67
N LYS A 55 -25.12 19.28 11.47
CA LYS A 55 -25.06 20.37 10.49
C LYS A 55 -26.46 20.60 9.91
N PRO A 56 -26.77 21.83 9.51
CA PRO A 56 -28.07 22.13 8.91
C PRO A 56 -28.23 21.35 7.59
N ALA A 57 -29.47 20.93 7.32
CA ALA A 57 -29.79 19.94 6.29
C ALA A 57 -29.37 20.36 4.87
N ASP A 58 -29.41 21.66 4.58
CA ASP A 58 -28.96 22.26 3.32
C ASP A 58 -27.46 22.04 3.08
N VAL A 59 -26.64 22.22 4.12
CA VAL A 59 -25.20 21.98 4.07
C VAL A 59 -24.91 20.49 3.94
N VAL A 60 -25.64 19.65 4.68
CA VAL A 60 -25.49 18.19 4.63
C VAL A 60 -25.79 17.66 3.23
N GLN A 61 -26.90 18.09 2.63
CA GLN A 61 -27.31 17.64 1.30
C GLN A 61 -26.29 18.04 0.22
N LYS A 62 -25.87 19.30 0.20
CA LYS A 62 -24.90 19.79 -0.78
C LYS A 62 -23.55 19.06 -0.69
N VAL A 63 -23.08 18.81 0.53
CA VAL A 63 -21.82 18.09 0.76
C VAL A 63 -21.96 16.61 0.44
N ALA A 64 -23.09 15.98 0.76
CA ALA A 64 -23.35 14.59 0.42
C ALA A 64 -23.35 14.39 -1.10
N GLU A 65 -24.00 15.27 -1.87
CA GLU A 65 -24.00 15.24 -3.33
C GLU A 65 -22.60 15.38 -3.94
N ASP A 66 -21.78 16.32 -3.42
CA ASP A 66 -20.38 16.50 -3.85
C ASP A 66 -19.51 15.27 -3.53
N LEU A 67 -19.69 14.67 -2.35
CA LEU A 67 -18.97 13.45 -1.96
C LEU A 67 -19.43 12.22 -2.76
N ASP A 68 -20.71 12.12 -3.08
CA ASP A 68 -21.26 11.03 -3.90
C ASP A 68 -20.66 11.06 -5.31
N GLN A 69 -20.53 12.25 -5.92
CA GLN A 69 -19.85 12.40 -7.21
C GLN A 69 -18.38 11.97 -7.17
N ARG A 70 -17.69 12.17 -6.04
CA ARG A 70 -16.28 11.80 -5.85
C ARG A 70 -16.09 10.32 -5.53
N SER A 71 -17.07 9.71 -4.85
CA SER A 71 -17.03 8.31 -4.43
C SER A 71 -17.06 7.30 -5.60
N GLY A 72 -17.45 7.74 -6.80
CA GLY A 72 -17.36 6.94 -8.03
C GLY A 72 -16.01 7.00 -8.77
N GLY A 73 -15.06 7.84 -8.33
CA GLY A 73 -13.90 8.24 -9.15
C GLY A 73 -12.52 7.79 -8.66
N VAL A 74 -12.39 7.23 -7.47
CA VAL A 74 -11.10 6.74 -6.99
C VAL A 74 -11.24 5.27 -6.65
N THR A 75 -10.89 4.45 -7.64
CA THR A 75 -10.53 3.06 -7.39
C THR A 75 -9.40 3.11 -6.35
N VAL A 76 -9.75 2.79 -5.11
CA VAL A 76 -8.79 2.25 -4.15
C VAL A 76 -8.05 1.19 -4.96
N ALA A 77 -6.79 1.51 -5.32
CA ALA A 77 -5.95 0.70 -6.20
C ALA A 77 -6.31 -0.75 -5.96
N GLU A 78 -6.87 -1.41 -6.99
CA GLU A 78 -7.30 -2.80 -6.93
C GLU A 78 -6.26 -3.54 -6.13
N ARG A 79 -6.60 -3.87 -4.89
CA ARG A 79 -5.79 -4.83 -4.18
C ARG A 79 -6.10 -6.09 -4.96
N HIS A 80 -5.22 -6.39 -5.92
CA HIS A 80 -5.17 -7.68 -6.58
C HIS A 80 -5.51 -8.70 -5.52
N ASP A 81 -6.65 -9.37 -5.71
CA ASP A 81 -7.01 -10.47 -4.83
C ASP A 81 -5.80 -11.38 -4.76
N ARG A 82 -5.57 -12.07 -3.65
CA ARG A 82 -4.40 -12.97 -3.57
C ARG A 82 -4.43 -14.06 -4.65
N ASP A 83 -5.58 -14.24 -5.28
CA ASP A 83 -5.85 -15.11 -6.42
C ASP A 83 -5.28 -14.56 -7.75
N ASP A 84 -4.93 -13.27 -7.84
CA ASP A 84 -4.25 -12.63 -8.97
C ASP A 84 -2.72 -12.69 -8.87
N ILE A 85 -2.17 -13.27 -7.81
CA ILE A 85 -0.72 -13.43 -7.68
C ILE A 85 -0.31 -14.62 -8.54
N PRO A 86 0.57 -14.44 -9.55
CA PRO A 86 1.02 -15.56 -10.38
C PRO A 86 1.60 -16.66 -9.51
N THR A 87 1.32 -17.92 -9.86
CA THR A 87 1.92 -19.09 -9.22
C THR A 87 3.45 -19.02 -9.28
N PHE A 88 4.14 -19.80 -8.45
CA PHE A 88 5.61 -19.84 -8.48
C PHE A 88 6.15 -20.17 -9.88
N GLU A 89 5.51 -21.10 -10.60
CA GLU A 89 5.91 -21.47 -11.95
C GLU A 89 5.73 -20.31 -12.93
N GLU A 90 4.62 -19.58 -12.87
CA GLU A 90 4.39 -18.40 -13.69
C GLU A 90 5.37 -17.27 -13.35
N GLN A 91 5.68 -17.07 -12.06
CA GLN A 91 6.71 -16.11 -11.64
C GLN A 91 8.09 -16.48 -12.20
N VAL A 92 8.46 -17.76 -12.20
CA VAL A 92 9.71 -18.25 -12.79
C VAL A 92 9.70 -18.09 -14.31
N ALA A 93 8.57 -18.35 -14.97
CA ALA A 93 8.43 -18.16 -16.42
C ALA A 93 8.59 -16.68 -16.81
N VAL A 94 7.91 -15.78 -16.11
CA VAL A 94 8.06 -14.32 -16.30
C VAL A 94 9.50 -13.89 -16.02
N PHE A 95 10.12 -14.40 -14.95
CA PHE A 95 11.51 -14.10 -14.63
C PHE A 95 12.47 -14.52 -15.76
N LYS A 96 12.34 -15.74 -16.28
CA LYS A 96 13.16 -16.24 -17.40
C LYS A 96 12.90 -15.49 -18.71
N HIS A 97 11.68 -15.00 -18.91
CA HIS A 97 11.35 -14.18 -20.08
C HIS A 97 12.03 -12.80 -20.01
N LEU A 98 11.98 -12.17 -18.83
CA LEU A 98 12.57 -10.84 -18.62
C LEU A 98 14.10 -10.88 -18.54
N TYR A 99 14.66 -11.97 -18.01
CA TYR A 99 16.09 -12.15 -17.81
C TYR A 99 16.52 -13.52 -18.34
N PRO A 100 16.79 -13.65 -19.66
CA PRO A 100 17.14 -14.92 -20.29
C PRO A 100 18.39 -15.59 -19.69
N ALA A 101 19.38 -14.80 -19.25
CA ALA A 101 20.56 -15.29 -18.54
C ALA A 101 20.32 -15.48 -17.03
N GLY A 102 19.07 -15.34 -16.58
CA GLY A 102 18.65 -15.50 -15.19
C GLY A 102 19.33 -14.49 -14.26
N PHE A 103 19.85 -14.98 -13.13
CA PHE A 103 20.48 -14.12 -12.13
C PHE A 103 21.84 -13.54 -12.55
N ALA A 104 22.41 -14.06 -13.64
CA ALA A 104 23.64 -13.54 -14.25
C ALA A 104 23.34 -12.49 -15.35
N ASP A 105 22.07 -12.23 -15.65
CA ASP A 105 21.69 -11.27 -16.67
C ASP A 105 22.14 -9.84 -16.27
N PRO A 106 22.89 -9.13 -17.12
CA PRO A 106 23.35 -7.77 -16.81
C PRO A 106 22.20 -6.83 -16.43
N ALA A 107 21.04 -6.95 -17.08
CA ALA A 107 19.87 -6.13 -16.77
C ALA A 107 19.28 -6.46 -15.39
N TYR A 108 19.30 -7.74 -14.99
CA TYR A 108 18.89 -8.15 -13.65
C TYR A 108 19.85 -7.61 -12.58
N ILE A 109 21.15 -7.72 -12.81
CA ILE A 109 22.20 -7.24 -11.90
C ILE A 109 22.04 -5.74 -11.70
N GLU A 110 21.90 -4.96 -12.77
CA GLU A 110 21.72 -3.51 -12.69
C GLU A 110 20.43 -3.14 -11.93
N ALA A 111 19.29 -3.74 -12.30
CA ALA A 111 17.99 -3.39 -11.75
C ALA A 111 17.79 -3.82 -10.28
N VAL A 112 18.40 -4.94 -9.87
CA VAL A 112 18.14 -5.58 -8.57
C VAL A 112 19.34 -5.56 -7.65
N ARG A 113 20.54 -5.88 -8.16
CA ARG A 113 21.78 -5.93 -7.36
C ARG A 113 22.51 -4.57 -7.30
N GLY A 114 22.19 -3.68 -8.24
CA GLY A 114 22.89 -2.42 -8.47
C GLY A 114 24.22 -2.67 -9.17
N GLY A 115 24.53 -1.90 -10.22
CA GLY A 115 25.85 -1.90 -10.84
C GLY A 115 26.94 -1.39 -9.90
N ASP A 116 28.20 -1.71 -10.19
CA ASP A 116 29.35 -1.21 -9.44
C ASP A 116 29.28 0.32 -9.31
N GLY A 117 29.23 0.81 -8.07
CA GLY A 117 29.19 2.24 -7.76
C GLY A 117 27.80 2.88 -7.57
N THR A 118 26.69 2.17 -7.76
CA THR A 118 25.34 2.73 -7.51
C THR A 118 24.80 2.36 -6.12
N ARG A 119 24.11 3.30 -5.46
CA ARG A 119 23.58 3.12 -4.09
C ARG A 119 22.51 2.02 -4.08
N ARG A 120 22.90 0.82 -3.61
CA ARG A 120 22.02 -0.35 -3.51
C ARG A 120 20.74 -0.04 -2.72
N ARG A 121 19.61 -0.57 -3.23
CA ARG A 121 18.29 -0.43 -2.59
C ARG A 121 18.34 -0.96 -1.15
N LYS A 122 17.66 -0.26 -0.22
CA LYS A 122 17.74 -0.48 1.24
C LYS A 122 17.58 -1.96 1.64
N LYS A 123 16.67 -2.70 0.99
CA LYS A 123 16.38 -4.12 1.26
C LYS A 123 17.50 -5.12 0.89
N HIS A 124 18.48 -4.71 0.08
CA HIS A 124 19.61 -5.56 -0.34
C HIS A 124 20.90 -5.24 0.43
N ARG A 125 20.85 -4.30 1.39
CA ARG A 125 22.03 -3.91 2.19
C ARG A 125 22.33 -4.94 3.27
N ASP A 126 21.31 -5.45 3.95
CA ASP A 126 21.49 -6.35 5.10
C ASP A 126 22.12 -7.70 4.71
N PRO A 127 21.72 -8.37 3.60
CA PRO A 127 22.39 -9.60 3.16
C PRO A 127 23.84 -9.36 2.71
N ALA A 128 24.12 -8.20 2.10
CA ALA A 128 25.47 -7.85 1.67
C ALA A 128 26.39 -7.50 2.85
N VAL A 129 25.85 -6.93 3.93
CA VAL A 129 26.58 -6.71 5.17
C VAL A 129 26.90 -8.05 5.85
N ALA A 130 25.97 -9.00 5.83
CA ALA A 130 26.22 -10.34 6.37
C ALA A 130 27.28 -11.12 5.58
N ASP A 131 27.23 -11.10 4.24
CA ASP A 131 28.23 -11.73 3.36
C ASP A 131 29.61 -11.05 3.48
N ALA A 132 29.65 -9.72 3.60
CA ALA A 132 30.89 -8.98 3.85
C ALA A 132 31.48 -9.30 5.23
N ALA A 133 30.65 -9.39 6.28
CA ALA A 133 31.09 -9.76 7.62
C ALA A 133 31.65 -11.19 7.67
N ALA A 134 31.09 -12.11 6.88
CA ALA A 134 31.60 -13.49 6.77
C ALA A 134 32.94 -13.57 6.02
N ARG A 135 33.15 -12.77 4.98
CA ARG A 135 34.39 -12.77 4.17
C ARG A 135 35.52 -11.95 4.76
N LEU A 136 35.20 -10.96 5.58
CA LEU A 136 36.17 -10.11 6.28
C LEU A 136 36.30 -10.50 7.76
N SER A 137 35.84 -11.70 8.12
CA SER A 137 36.03 -12.22 9.47
C SER A 137 37.51 -12.54 9.72
N PRO A 138 37.98 -12.44 10.97
CA PRO A 138 39.35 -12.83 11.33
C PRO A 138 39.68 -14.27 10.89
N GLU A 139 38.72 -15.20 11.01
CA GLU A 139 38.87 -16.59 10.59
C GLU A 139 39.09 -16.74 9.07
N ALA A 140 38.40 -15.93 8.25
CA ALA A 140 38.60 -15.92 6.81
C ALA A 140 39.93 -15.26 6.41
N PHE A 141 40.46 -14.38 7.26
CA PHE A 141 41.75 -13.71 7.07
C PHE A 141 42.92 -14.65 7.42
N GLU A 142 42.83 -15.39 8.52
CA GLU A 142 43.82 -16.40 8.91
C GLU A 142 43.85 -17.60 7.96
N ALA A 143 42.69 -18.01 7.43
CA ALA A 143 42.60 -19.08 6.43
C ALA A 143 43.14 -18.69 5.03
N ALA A 144 43.44 -17.41 4.81
CA ALA A 144 43.94 -16.86 3.55
C ALA A 144 45.44 -16.53 3.58
N GLU A 145 46.14 -16.78 4.69
CA GLU A 145 47.61 -16.76 4.71
C GLU A 145 48.18 -18.01 4.01
N PRO A 146 49.20 -17.88 3.13
CA PRO A 146 49.78 -19.00 2.38
C PRO A 146 50.63 -19.97 3.22
#